data_AF-A0A923WYA9-F1
#
_entry.id   AF-A0A923WYA9-F1
#
_cell.length_a   1.000
_cell.length_b   1.000
_cell.length_c   1.000
_cell.angle_alpha   90.00
_cell.angle_beta   90.00
_cell.angle_gamma   90.00
#
_symmetry.space_group_name_H-M   'P 1'
#
loop_
_entity.id
_entity.type
_entity.pdbx_description
1 polymer ?
#
loop_
_entity_poly.entity_id
_entity_poly.type
_entity_poly.pdbx_seq_one_letter_code
_entity_poly.pdbx_strand_id
1 'polypeptide(L)'
;MTTHDPRTRHARRHAEAREDPEYVRAFEQASREVALTQSLLKALDAVRELRGLSKQDLAGLVGRPPSSIRRLFGRASTPNPELRTVMAMLDAFDASIVIRVGEAPETDSLDFGRVQVQSDKKSARE
;
A
#
# COMPACT_ATOMS: atom_id res chain seq x y z
N MET A 1 -2.09 7.01 -19.51
CA MET A 1 -3.55 6.83 -19.66
C MET A 1 -3.76 6.12 -20.98
N THR A 2 -3.80 4.79 -20.96
CA THR A 2 -4.01 4.01 -22.19
C THR A 2 -5.50 4.09 -22.48
N THR A 3 -5.87 4.89 -23.48
CA THR A 3 -7.24 5.03 -23.97
C THR A 3 -7.66 3.68 -24.54
N HIS A 4 -8.40 2.88 -23.77
CA HIS A 4 -8.92 1.59 -24.24
C HIS A 4 -9.97 1.87 -25.31
N ASP A 5 -9.64 1.59 -26.58
CA ASP A 5 -10.61 1.66 -27.67
C ASP A 5 -11.75 0.64 -27.42
N PRO A 6 -13.00 1.10 -27.24
CA PRO A 6 -14.14 0.24 -26.91
C PRO A 6 -14.49 -0.77 -28.01
N ARG A 7 -13.89 -0.66 -29.20
CA ARG A 7 -14.08 -1.59 -30.32
C ARG A 7 -13.17 -2.82 -30.25
N THR A 8 -12.20 -2.83 -29.32
CA THR A 8 -11.31 -3.98 -29.17
C THR A 8 -12.05 -5.18 -28.57
N ARG A 9 -11.75 -6.39 -29.06
CA ARG A 9 -12.30 -7.65 -28.53
C ARG A 9 -12.07 -7.79 -27.02
N HIS A 10 -10.97 -7.23 -26.52
CA HIS A 10 -10.63 -7.22 -25.10
C HIS A 10 -11.58 -6.32 -24.29
N ALA A 11 -11.88 -5.11 -24.76
CA ALA A 11 -12.83 -4.22 -24.09
C ALA A 11 -14.26 -4.81 -24.04
N ARG A 12 -14.72 -5.44 -25.13
CA ARG A 12 -16.01 -6.13 -25.18
C ARG A 12 -16.09 -7.31 -24.20
N ARG A 13 -15.07 -8.17 -24.17
CA ARG A 13 -15.01 -9.28 -23.19
C ARG A 13 -15.04 -8.80 -21.74
N HIS A 14 -14.38 -7.68 -21.43
CA HIS A 14 -14.45 -7.11 -20.09
C HIS A 14 -15.81 -6.49 -19.76
N ALA A 15 -16.50 -5.89 -20.74
CA ALA A 15 -17.84 -5.37 -20.55
C ALA A 15 -18.84 -6.50 -20.31
N GLU A 16 -18.79 -7.57 -21.11
CA GLU A 16 -19.62 -8.76 -20.95
C GLU A 16 -19.35 -9.47 -19.61
N ALA A 17 -18.08 -9.57 -19.20
CA ALA A 17 -17.73 -10.16 -17.90
C ALA A 17 -18.29 -9.36 -16.71
N ARG A 18 -18.46 -8.04 -16.83
CA ARG A 18 -19.05 -7.21 -15.76
C ARG A 18 -20.55 -7.41 -15.58
N GLU A 19 -21.21 -8.11 -16.49
CA GLU A 19 -22.62 -8.50 -16.35
C GLU A 19 -22.78 -9.76 -15.48
N ASP A 20 -21.69 -10.50 -15.23
CA ASP A 20 -21.67 -11.66 -14.33
C ASP A 20 -21.43 -11.22 -12.87
N PRO A 21 -22.39 -11.46 -11.95
CA PRO A 21 -22.24 -11.11 -10.54
C PRO A 21 -21.06 -11.80 -9.84
N GLU A 22 -20.67 -13.01 -10.26
CA GLU A 22 -19.50 -13.69 -9.68
C GLU A 22 -18.20 -13.02 -10.11
N TYR A 23 -18.10 -12.62 -11.38
CA TYR A 23 -16.97 -11.86 -11.87
C TYR A 23 -16.86 -10.50 -11.18
N VAL A 24 -17.97 -9.78 -10.99
CA VAL A 24 -17.99 -8.50 -10.27
C VAL A 24 -17.48 -8.68 -8.84
N ARG A 25 -18.01 -9.67 -8.09
CA ARG A 25 -17.56 -9.94 -6.71
C ARG A 25 -16.07 -10.27 -6.64
N ALA A 26 -15.57 -11.12 -7.53
CA ALA A 26 -14.16 -11.49 -7.57
C ALA A 26 -13.27 -10.30 -7.93
N PHE A 27 -13.69 -9.48 -8.90
CA PHE A 27 -12.99 -8.26 -9.30
C PHE A 27 -12.92 -7.25 -8.16
N GLU A 28 -14.02 -7.03 -7.45
CA GLU A 28 -14.07 -6.15 -6.29
C GLU A 28 -13.17 -6.66 -5.15
N GLN A 29 -13.16 -7.97 -4.87
CA GLN A 29 -12.29 -8.55 -3.86
C GLN A 29 -10.81 -8.34 -4.19
N ALA A 30 -10.40 -8.62 -5.43
CA ALA A 30 -9.04 -8.37 -5.90
C ALA A 30 -8.68 -6.87 -5.84
N SER A 31 -9.63 -5.99 -6.19
CA SER A 31 -9.44 -4.55 -6.14
C SER A 31 -9.24 -4.05 -4.71
N ARG A 32 -10.01 -4.59 -3.74
CA ARG A 32 -9.84 -4.29 -2.31
C ARG A 32 -8.47 -4.73 -1.79
N GLU A 33 -8.00 -5.92 -2.16
CA GLU A 33 -6.68 -6.41 -1.77
C GLU A 33 -5.55 -5.51 -2.29
N VAL A 34 -5.63 -5.11 -3.56
CA VAL A 34 -4.67 -4.18 -4.18
C VAL A 34 -4.69 -2.82 -3.48
N ALA A 35 -5.88 -2.28 -3.23
CA ALA A 35 -6.04 -0.98 -2.56
C ALA A 35 -5.44 -1.00 -1.16
N LEU A 36 -5.71 -2.04 -0.37
CA LEU A 36 -5.13 -2.21 0.98
C LEU A 36 -3.60 -2.23 0.93
N THR A 37 -3.03 -2.99 0.00
CA THR A 37 -1.57 -3.10 -0.16
C THR A 37 -0.93 -1.77 -0.56
N GLN A 38 -1.55 -1.05 -1.50
CA GLN A 38 -1.07 0.27 -1.93
C GLN A 38 -1.15 1.29 -0.80
N SER A 39 -2.26 1.31 -0.06
CA SER A 39 -2.45 2.24 1.06
C SER A 39 -1.43 1.95 2.19
N LEU A 40 -1.15 0.68 2.51
CA LEU A 40 -0.10 0.31 3.47
C LEU A 40 1.28 0.81 3.03
N LEU A 41 1.66 0.57 1.77
CA LEU A 41 2.95 1.03 1.24
C LEU A 41 3.06 2.54 1.21
N LYS A 42 1.98 3.26 0.90
CA LYS A 42 1.93 4.72 0.96
C LYS A 42 2.18 5.23 2.39
N ALA A 43 1.60 4.56 3.40
CA ALA A 43 1.84 4.92 4.80
C ALA A 43 3.31 4.68 5.21
N LEU A 44 3.89 3.55 4.81
CA LEU A 44 5.32 3.26 5.07
C LEU A 44 6.24 4.25 4.35
N ASP A 45 5.92 4.66 3.11
CA ASP A 45 6.69 5.66 2.37
C ASP A 45 6.62 7.03 3.04
N ALA A 46 5.46 7.41 3.60
CA ALA A 46 5.31 8.63 4.37
C ALA A 46 6.16 8.61 5.66
N VAL A 47 6.20 7.48 6.38
CA VAL A 47 7.08 7.33 7.56
C VAL A 47 8.55 7.46 7.17
N ARG A 48 8.96 6.83 6.06
CA ARG A 48 10.32 6.97 5.50
C ARG A 48 10.65 8.45 5.25
N GLU A 49 9.75 9.19 4.60
CA GLU A 49 9.94 10.61 4.28
C GLU A 49 10.00 11.49 5.53
N LEU A 50 9.14 11.25 6.52
CA LEU A 50 9.16 11.97 7.80
C LEU A 50 10.47 11.78 8.56
N ARG A 51 11.12 10.62 8.40
CA ARG A 51 12.44 10.33 8.99
C ARG A 51 13.62 10.82 8.14
N GLY A 52 13.36 11.48 7.01
CA GLY A 52 14.42 12.00 6.12
C GLY A 52 15.22 10.91 5.41
N LEU A 53 14.73 9.67 5.38
CA LEU A 53 15.44 8.55 4.77
C LEU A 53 15.21 8.52 3.26
N SER A 54 16.28 8.40 2.47
CA SER A 54 16.13 8.09 1.05
C SER A 54 15.70 6.61 0.86
N LYS A 55 15.24 6.27 -0.33
CA LYS A 55 14.95 4.86 -0.68
C LYS A 55 16.20 3.98 -0.63
N GLN A 56 17.38 4.57 -0.79
CA GLN A 56 18.66 3.87 -0.70
C GLN A 56 19.06 3.63 0.76
N ASP A 57 18.83 4.61 1.63
CA ASP A 57 19.11 4.47 3.07
C ASP A 57 18.22 3.38 3.67
N LEU A 58 16.93 3.39 3.31
CA LEU A 58 16.02 2.31 3.69
C LEU A 58 16.52 0.95 3.21
N ALA A 59 16.95 0.83 1.96
CA ALA A 59 17.49 -0.42 1.44
C ALA A 59 18.68 -0.96 2.26
N GLY A 60 19.56 -0.06 2.71
CA GLY A 60 20.64 -0.39 3.64
C GLY A 60 20.12 -0.91 4.98
N LEU A 61 19.16 -0.20 5.59
CA LEU A 61 18.56 -0.59 6.89
C LEU A 61 17.83 -1.93 6.84
N VAL A 62 17.08 -2.21 5.77
CA VAL A 62 16.32 -3.47 5.63
C VAL A 62 17.18 -4.62 5.08
N GLY A 63 18.45 -4.38 4.74
CA GLY A 63 19.33 -5.38 4.14
C GLY A 63 18.85 -5.89 2.78
N ARG A 64 18.26 -5.02 1.95
CA ARG A 64 17.67 -5.38 0.65
C ARG A 64 18.31 -4.61 -0.52
N PRO A 65 18.26 -5.15 -1.76
CA PRO A 65 18.74 -4.42 -2.93
C PRO A 65 17.96 -3.10 -3.14
N PRO A 66 18.63 -1.97 -3.43
CA PRO A 66 17.96 -0.69 -3.69
C PRO A 66 16.94 -0.73 -4.85
N SER A 67 17.16 -1.57 -5.86
CA SER A 67 16.20 -1.80 -6.95
C SER A 67 14.88 -2.41 -6.47
N SER A 68 14.94 -3.31 -5.48
CA SER A 68 13.76 -3.93 -4.86
C SER A 68 12.95 -2.88 -4.10
N ILE A 69 13.61 -2.05 -3.27
CA ILE A 69 12.95 -0.96 -2.54
C ILE A 69 12.35 0.08 -3.48
N ARG A 70 13.06 0.46 -4.55
CA ARG A 70 12.52 1.39 -5.56
C ARG A 70 11.27 0.85 -6.26
N ARG A 71 11.19 -0.47 -6.51
CA ARG A 71 9.99 -1.11 -7.06
C ARG A 71 8.80 -1.06 -6.09
N LEU A 72 9.04 -1.22 -4.79
CA LEU A 72 7.96 -1.17 -3.79
C LEU A 72 7.26 0.19 -3.74
N PHE A 73 7.98 1.28 -4.01
CA PHE A 73 7.44 2.64 -3.99
C PHE A 73 7.30 3.27 -5.39
N GLY A 74 7.45 2.47 -6.44
CA GLY A 74 7.44 2.94 -7.82
C GLY A 74 6.03 3.00 -8.41
N ARG A 75 5.74 4.02 -9.22
CA ARG A 75 4.44 4.17 -9.92
C ARG A 75 4.15 3.12 -11.00
N ALA A 76 5.18 2.42 -11.48
CA ALA A 76 5.10 1.51 -12.63
C ALA A 76 4.78 0.05 -12.25
N SER A 77 4.66 -0.26 -10.95
CA SER A 77 4.35 -1.61 -10.48
C SER A 77 3.18 -1.59 -9.53
N THR A 78 2.44 -2.70 -9.49
CA THR A 78 1.54 -3.05 -8.39
C THR A 78 2.34 -3.91 -7.40
N PRO A 79 3.06 -3.30 -6.44
CA PRO A 79 3.87 -4.05 -5.49
C PRO A 79 2.98 -4.91 -4.60
N ASN A 80 3.40 -6.17 -4.40
CA ASN A 80 2.85 -7.06 -3.38
C ASN A 80 4.02 -7.54 -2.50
N PRO A 81 4.41 -6.75 -1.48
CA PRO A 81 5.49 -7.13 -0.60
C PRO A 81 5.08 -8.29 0.28
N GLU A 82 6.02 -9.19 0.54
CA GLU A 82 5.83 -10.19 1.58
C GLU A 82 5.75 -9.52 2.96
N LEU A 83 4.97 -10.10 3.88
CA LEU A 83 4.80 -9.58 5.24
C LEU A 83 6.14 -9.40 5.96
N ARG A 84 7.12 -10.29 5.75
CA ARG A 84 8.48 -10.16 6.30
C ARG A 84 9.17 -8.85 5.89
N THR A 85 8.89 -8.37 4.68
CA THR A 85 9.46 -7.12 4.16
C THR A 85 8.84 -5.93 4.86
N VAL A 86 7.51 -5.97 5.07
CA VAL A 86 6.78 -4.95 5.83
C VAL A 86 7.32 -4.90 7.27
N MET A 87 7.46 -6.05 7.93
CA MET A 87 7.97 -6.12 9.31
C MET A 87 9.39 -5.57 9.43
N ALA A 88 10.27 -5.90 8.49
CA ALA A 88 11.64 -5.37 8.50
C ALA A 88 11.69 -3.84 8.25
N MET A 89 10.74 -3.27 7.50
CA MET A 89 10.61 -1.82 7.37
C MET A 89 10.13 -1.18 8.68
N LEU A 90 9.13 -1.77 9.33
CA LEU A 90 8.62 -1.28 10.62
C LEU A 90 9.71 -1.28 11.69
N ASP A 91 10.50 -2.36 11.75
CA ASP A 91 11.65 -2.47 12.64
C ASP A 91 12.72 -1.40 12.34
N ALA A 92 13.09 -1.21 11.07
CA ALA A 92 13.98 -0.13 10.64
C ALA A 92 13.44 1.27 10.96
N PHE A 93 12.13 1.41 11.07
CA PHE A 93 11.44 2.63 11.44
C PHE A 93 11.10 2.72 12.92
N ASP A 94 11.47 1.77 13.78
CA ASP A 94 10.99 1.71 15.17
C ASP A 94 9.49 2.05 15.29
N ALA A 95 8.70 1.41 14.42
CA ALA A 95 7.29 1.71 14.22
C ALA A 95 6.42 0.48 14.48
N SER A 96 5.16 0.71 14.84
CA SER A 96 4.17 -0.35 15.06
C SER A 96 2.98 -0.21 14.10
N ILE A 97 2.33 -1.34 13.80
CA ILE A 97 1.05 -1.38 13.10
C ILE A 97 -0.06 -1.59 14.13
N VAL A 98 -1.14 -0.82 13.98
CA VAL A 98 -2.39 -1.01 14.73
C VAL A 98 -3.48 -1.44 13.75
N ILE A 99 -4.07 -2.60 14.00
CA ILE A 99 -5.22 -3.09 13.23
C ILE A 99 -6.48 -2.55 13.89
N ARG A 100 -7.31 -1.84 13.11
CA ARG A 100 -8.62 -1.36 13.53
C ARG A 100 -9.71 -2.11 12.79
N VAL A 101 -10.71 -2.57 13.53
CA VAL A 101 -11.94 -3.12 12.96
C VAL A 101 -12.96 -1.97 12.91
N GLY A 102 -13.43 -1.65 11.71
CA GLY A 102 -14.52 -0.70 11.48
C GLY A 102 -15.56 -1.31 10.55
N GLU A 103 -16.71 -0.65 10.39
CA GLU A 103 -17.61 -0.93 9.27
C GLU A 103 -16.84 -0.70 7.97
N ALA A 104 -16.89 -1.67 7.04
CA ALA A 104 -16.01 -1.71 5.88
C ALA A 104 -15.93 -0.32 5.22
N PRO A 105 -14.73 0.29 5.12
CA PRO A 105 -14.62 1.61 4.53
C PRO A 105 -15.22 1.54 3.13
N GLU A 106 -16.15 2.46 2.80
CA GLU A 106 -16.49 2.73 1.41
C GLU A 106 -15.16 2.83 0.66
N THR A 107 -15.01 2.08 -0.42
CA THR A 107 -13.73 1.75 -1.06
C THR A 107 -12.83 2.97 -1.36
N ASP A 108 -13.42 4.17 -1.41
CA ASP A 108 -12.77 5.48 -1.57
C ASP A 108 -12.14 6.09 -0.30
N SER A 109 -12.38 5.51 0.88
CA SER A 109 -11.96 6.03 2.20
C SER A 109 -10.83 5.23 2.87
N LEU A 110 -10.16 4.34 2.13
CA LEU A 110 -8.95 3.62 2.55
C LEU A 110 -7.72 4.56 2.63
N ASP A 111 -7.91 5.69 3.30
CA ASP A 111 -6.87 6.64 3.62
C ASP A 111 -6.32 6.30 5.01
N PHE A 112 -5.19 5.60 5.06
CA PHE A 112 -4.35 5.55 6.28
C PHE A 112 -3.75 6.94 6.61
N GLY A 113 -4.13 7.99 5.87
CA GLY A 113 -3.61 9.37 5.86
C GLY A 113 -3.66 10.18 7.16
N ARG A 114 -4.01 9.57 8.30
CA ARG A 114 -3.55 10.07 9.59
C ARG A 114 -2.42 9.18 10.09
N VAL A 115 -1.20 9.43 9.59
CA VAL A 115 0.02 9.07 10.32
C VAL A 115 0.01 9.90 11.60
N GLN A 116 -0.59 9.34 12.65
CA GLN A 116 -0.49 9.91 13.99
C GLN A 116 0.91 9.57 14.49
N VAL A 117 1.86 10.50 14.29
CA VAL A 117 3.13 10.45 15.00
C VAL A 117 2.82 10.71 16.46
N GLN A 118 2.60 9.64 17.23
CA GLN A 118 2.65 9.71 18.68
C GLN A 118 4.11 9.96 19.03
N SER A 119 4.44 11.24 19.22
CA SER A 119 5.64 11.60 19.95
C SER A 119 5.33 11.26 21.40
N ASP A 120 5.89 10.16 21.89
CA ASP A 120 5.94 9.87 23.31
C ASP A 120 6.73 10.99 24.00
N LYS A 121 6.03 12.08 24.32
CA LYS A 121 6.39 12.94 25.43
C LYS A 121 5.89 12.27 26.71
N LYS A 122 6.38 11.07 27.01
CA LYS A 122 6.38 10.61 28.40
C LYS A 122 7.56 11.30 29.08
N SER A 123 7.27 12.55 29.45
CA SER A 123 8.02 13.36 30.38
C SER A 123 8.55 12.47 31.49
N ALA A 124 9.86 12.51 31.68
CA ALA A 124 10.47 12.40 32.98
C ALA A 124 9.64 13.24 33.97
N ARG A 125 8.91 12.54 34.83
CA ARG A 125 8.22 12.92 36.07
C ARG A 125 7.93 11.56 36.71
N GLU A 126 8.48 11.15 37.84
CA GLU A 126 9.18 11.80 38.96
C GLU A 126 10.18 10.79 39.54
#